data_AF-K1UEM9-F1
#
_entry.id   AF-K1UEM9-F1
#
_cell.length_a   1.000
_cell.length_b   1.000
_cell.length_c   1.000
_cell.angle_alpha   90.00
_cell.angle_beta   90.00
_cell.angle_gamma   90.00
#
_symmetry.space_group_name_H-M   'P 1'
#
loop_
_entity.id
_entity.type
_entity.pdbx_description
1 polymer ?
#
loop_
_entity_poly.entity_id
_entity_poly.type
_entity_poly.pdbx_seq_one_letter_code
_entity_poly.pdbx_strand_id
1 'polypeptide(L)'
;PQHFKLSPVFLALVAFCFSMTVGVLWEFFEFSMDYLFHMDMQKDMIIHSFASVTLDPTNSNIPVLVDNITDVAINGKSLGLGGYLDVGLYDTMQDLFVNFVGALTFSVIGYFSAKSGNNKIAKQFVPVVLPEESKAEREPEQKPEATK
;
A
#
# COMPACT_ATOMS: atom_id res chain seq x y z
N PRO A 1 30.99 -4.57 -16.91
CA PRO A 1 29.69 -4.12 -16.34
C PRO A 1 29.86 -2.85 -15.48
N GLN A 2 29.27 -1.73 -15.90
CA GLN A 2 29.22 -0.53 -15.05
C GLN A 2 28.24 -0.79 -13.89
N HIS A 3 28.75 -0.86 -12.67
CA HIS A 3 27.91 -0.91 -11.47
C HIS A 3 27.36 0.50 -11.19
N PHE A 4 26.06 0.70 -11.45
CA PHE A 4 25.35 1.90 -11.02
C PHE A 4 25.34 1.96 -9.49
N LYS A 5 26.09 2.91 -8.90
CA LYS A 5 26.05 3.18 -7.46
C LYS A 5 24.90 4.14 -7.17
N LEU A 6 23.71 3.61 -6.89
CA LEU A 6 22.57 4.42 -6.48
C LEU A 6 22.76 4.91 -5.03
N SER A 7 22.44 6.17 -4.78
CA SER A 7 22.44 6.74 -3.44
C SER A 7 21.39 6.03 -2.57
N PRO A 8 21.70 5.65 -1.31
CA PRO A 8 20.72 5.10 -0.39
C PRO A 8 19.47 5.96 -0.22
N VAL A 9 19.61 7.29 -0.29
CA VAL A 9 18.47 8.23 -0.22
C VAL A 9 17.56 8.06 -1.43
N PHE A 10 18.15 7.99 -2.63
CA PHE A 10 17.38 7.83 -3.86
C PHE A 10 16.60 6.52 -3.85
N LEU A 11 17.23 5.42 -3.43
CA LEU A 11 16.57 4.11 -3.30
C LEU A 11 15.38 4.16 -2.33
N ALA A 12 15.56 4.77 -1.15
CA ALA A 12 14.51 4.89 -0.15
C ALA A 12 13.32 5.73 -0.66
N LEU A 13 13.58 6.85 -1.33
CA LEU A 13 12.54 7.71 -1.91
C LEU A 13 11.78 6.99 -3.04
N VAL A 14 12.49 6.34 -3.96
CA VAL A 14 11.85 5.60 -5.05
C VAL A 14 11.00 4.45 -4.51
N ALA A 15 11.49 3.71 -3.51
CA ALA A 15 10.73 2.63 -2.88
C ALA A 15 9.46 3.16 -2.19
N PHE A 16 9.56 4.29 -1.48
CA PHE A 16 8.42 4.95 -0.85
C PHE A 16 7.37 5.38 -1.89
N CYS A 17 7.79 6.13 -2.92
CA CYS A 17 6.89 6.58 -3.97
C CYS A 17 6.24 5.42 -4.72
N PHE A 18 7.00 4.37 -5.02
CA PHE A 18 6.47 3.16 -5.67
C PHE A 18 5.40 2.49 -4.80
N SER A 19 5.64 2.33 -3.49
CA SER A 19 4.67 1.75 -2.55
C SER A 19 3.39 2.60 -2.46
N MET A 20 3.52 3.93 -2.40
CA MET A 20 2.37 4.83 -2.40
C MET A 20 1.55 4.71 -3.69
N THR A 21 2.21 4.64 -4.85
CA THR A 21 1.53 4.45 -6.14
C THR A 21 0.73 3.15 -6.18
N VAL A 22 1.29 2.04 -5.68
CA VAL A 22 0.55 0.76 -5.62
C VAL A 22 -0.67 0.87 -4.72
N GLY A 23 -0.58 1.55 -3.57
CA GLY A 23 -1.73 1.79 -2.70
C GLY A 23 -2.83 2.60 -3.39
N VAL A 24 -2.48 3.69 -4.08
CA VAL A 24 -3.47 4.47 -4.84
C VAL A 24 -4.11 3.65 -5.97
N LEU A 25 -3.35 2.78 -6.65
CA LEU A 25 -3.91 1.89 -7.66
C LEU A 25 -4.90 0.88 -7.06
N TRP A 26 -4.68 0.44 -5.83
CA TRP A 26 -5.62 -0.41 -5.10
C TRP A 26 -6.93 0.34 -4.82
N GLU A 27 -6.88 1.56 -4.30
CA GLU A 27 -8.08 2.38 -4.09
C GLU A 27 -8.88 2.61 -5.37
N PHE A 28 -8.19 2.85 -6.49
CA PHE A 28 -8.87 2.96 -7.79
C PHE A 28 -9.55 1.68 -8.20
N PHE A 29 -8.96 0.53 -7.90
CA PHE A 29 -9.57 -0.76 -8.15
C PHE A 29 -10.82 -0.97 -7.30
N GLU A 30 -10.75 -0.70 -5.99
CA GLU A 30 -11.89 -0.84 -5.08
C GLU A 30 -13.07 0.02 -5.51
N PHE A 31 -12.83 1.33 -5.70
CA PHE A 31 -13.86 2.25 -6.19
C PHE A 31 -14.44 1.79 -7.54
N SER A 32 -13.59 1.30 -8.45
CA SER A 32 -14.07 0.80 -9.75
C SER A 32 -14.95 -0.43 -9.59
N MET A 33 -14.63 -1.33 -8.66
CA MET A 33 -15.42 -2.52 -8.39
C MET A 33 -16.77 -2.19 -7.77
N ASP A 34 -16.79 -1.25 -6.84
CA ASP A 34 -18.01 -0.78 -6.18
C ASP A 34 -18.90 -0.02 -7.17
N TYR A 35 -18.32 0.87 -7.98
CA TYR A 35 -19.07 1.64 -8.96
C TYR A 35 -19.58 0.81 -10.16
N LEU A 36 -18.76 -0.07 -10.73
CA LEU A 36 -19.13 -0.80 -11.95
C LEU A 36 -19.86 -2.11 -11.68
N PHE A 37 -19.47 -2.82 -10.63
CA PHE A 37 -19.99 -4.16 -10.33
C PHE A 37 -20.89 -4.19 -9.10
N HIS A 38 -21.14 -3.04 -8.46
CA HIS A 38 -21.97 -2.93 -7.25
C HIS A 38 -21.50 -3.87 -6.14
N MET A 39 -20.17 -4.00 -6.02
CA MET A 39 -19.53 -4.67 -4.89
C MET A 39 -19.45 -3.74 -3.68
N ASP A 40 -18.93 -4.26 -2.57
CA ASP A 40 -18.74 -3.55 -1.30
C ASP A 40 -17.29 -3.77 -0.82
N MET A 41 -16.35 -3.33 -1.65
CA MET A 41 -14.93 -3.38 -1.35
C MET A 41 -14.56 -2.29 -0.35
N GLN A 42 -14.96 -1.04 -0.60
CA GLN A 42 -14.82 0.05 0.36
C GLN A 42 -15.79 -0.13 1.53
N LYS A 43 -15.29 -0.10 2.76
CA LYS A 43 -16.10 -0.34 3.96
C LYS A 43 -16.89 0.89 4.40
N ASP A 44 -18.20 0.67 4.49
CA ASP A 44 -19.15 1.62 5.02
C ASP A 44 -18.84 2.02 6.48
N MET A 45 -18.97 3.31 6.78
CA MET A 45 -18.89 3.83 8.14
C MET A 45 -20.10 4.69 8.50
N ILE A 46 -20.62 4.51 9.72
CA ILE A 46 -21.67 5.38 10.25
C ILE A 46 -21.03 6.61 10.87
N ILE A 47 -21.31 7.78 10.30
CA ILE A 47 -20.87 9.08 10.82
C ILE A 47 -22.06 9.93 11.27
N HIS A 48 -21.82 10.81 12.24
CA HIS A 48 -22.84 11.66 12.83
C HIS A 48 -22.71 13.14 12.44
N SER A 49 -21.71 13.47 11.63
CA SER A 49 -21.47 14.84 11.19
C SER A 49 -20.59 14.88 9.94
N PHE A 50 -20.84 15.85 9.06
CA PHE A 50 -19.96 16.20 7.94
C PHE A 50 -20.05 17.70 7.65
N ALA A 51 -19.05 18.25 6.96
CA ALA A 51 -19.07 19.62 6.49
C ALA A 51 -19.13 19.66 4.95
N SER A 52 -19.97 20.51 4.38
CA SER A 52 -20.11 20.62 2.93
C SER A 52 -20.30 22.06 2.47
N VAL A 53 -19.52 22.46 1.46
CA VAL A 53 -19.67 23.76 0.77
C VAL A 53 -20.88 23.76 -0.15
N THR A 54 -21.33 22.59 -0.62
CA THR A 54 -22.52 22.46 -1.49
C THR A 54 -23.80 22.92 -0.78
N LEU A 55 -23.79 22.91 0.55
CA LEU A 55 -24.90 23.36 1.39
C LEU A 55 -24.87 24.86 1.67
N ASP A 56 -23.87 25.60 1.19
CA ASP A 56 -23.77 27.05 1.37
C ASP A 56 -24.87 27.79 0.58
N PRO A 57 -25.87 28.40 1.25
CA PRO A 57 -26.94 29.11 0.56
C PRO A 57 -26.45 30.41 -0.12
N THR A 58 -25.27 30.89 0.26
CA THR A 58 -24.71 32.16 -0.22
C THR A 58 -23.80 32.00 -1.43
N ASN A 59 -23.40 30.76 -1.79
CA ASN A 59 -22.38 30.47 -2.80
C ASN A 59 -21.03 31.18 -2.55
N SER A 60 -20.69 31.42 -1.28
CA SER A 60 -19.44 32.06 -0.86
C SER A 60 -18.32 31.05 -0.59
N ASN A 61 -18.55 29.75 -0.83
CA ASN A 61 -17.66 28.64 -0.53
C ASN A 61 -17.36 28.49 0.98
N ILE A 62 -18.35 28.77 1.82
CA ILE A 62 -18.24 28.57 3.27
C ILE A 62 -18.78 27.17 3.59
N PRO A 63 -18.00 26.28 4.22
CA PRO A 63 -18.49 24.96 4.57
C PRO A 63 -19.57 25.05 5.66
N VAL A 64 -20.73 24.44 5.40
CA VAL A 64 -21.80 24.29 6.37
C VAL A 64 -21.60 22.97 7.11
N LEU A 65 -21.50 23.03 8.44
CA LEU A 65 -21.44 21.85 9.30
C LEU A 65 -22.85 21.29 9.49
N VAL A 66 -23.03 20.03 9.13
CA VAL A 66 -24.18 19.22 9.52
C VAL A 66 -23.72 18.30 10.64
N ASP A 67 -24.32 18.41 11.80
CA ASP A 67 -23.99 17.64 12.99
C ASP A 67 -25.24 16.95 13.58
N ASN A 68 -24.99 16.10 14.58
CA ASN A 68 -26.03 15.35 15.30
C ASN A 68 -26.98 14.58 14.36
N ILE A 69 -26.43 13.93 13.33
CA ILE A 69 -27.21 13.09 12.42
C ILE A 69 -27.60 11.82 13.16
N THR A 70 -28.91 11.63 13.34
CA THR A 70 -29.48 10.46 14.02
C THR A 70 -30.26 9.54 13.10
N ASP A 71 -30.66 10.00 11.91
CA ASP A 71 -31.40 9.20 10.94
C ASP A 71 -31.21 9.74 9.53
N VAL A 72 -31.27 8.84 8.54
CA VAL A 72 -31.27 9.15 7.11
C VAL A 72 -32.45 8.45 6.48
N ALA A 73 -33.24 9.17 5.68
CA ALA A 73 -34.38 8.59 4.97
C ALA A 73 -34.06 8.36 3.48
N ILE A 74 -34.30 7.14 2.99
CA ILE A 74 -34.22 6.79 1.56
C ILE A 74 -35.63 6.54 1.05
N ASN A 75 -36.05 7.28 0.02
CA ASN A 75 -37.40 7.19 -0.55
C ASN A 75 -38.53 7.39 0.50
N GLY A 76 -38.31 8.30 1.46
CA GLY A 76 -39.27 8.61 2.52
C GLY A 76 -39.32 7.59 3.68
N LYS A 77 -38.46 6.57 3.66
CA LYS A 77 -38.35 5.58 4.74
C LYS A 77 -37.01 5.73 5.46
N SER A 78 -37.04 5.76 6.78
CA SER A 78 -35.84 5.72 7.62
C SER A 78 -34.98 4.48 7.29
N LEU A 79 -33.68 4.71 7.15
CA LEU A 79 -32.67 3.68 6.95
C LEU A 79 -32.37 2.92 8.25
N GLY A 80 -32.58 3.55 9.41
CA GLY A 80 -32.50 2.90 10.72
C GLY A 80 -31.09 2.64 11.25
N LEU A 81 -30.06 3.29 10.70
CA LEU A 81 -28.67 3.11 11.11
C LEU A 81 -28.22 4.00 12.28
N GLY A 82 -29.06 4.95 12.70
CA GLY A 82 -28.70 5.87 13.79
C GLY A 82 -27.73 6.99 13.38
N GLY A 83 -27.43 7.15 12.09
CA GLY A 83 -26.49 8.13 11.56
C GLY A 83 -26.47 8.14 10.02
N TYR A 84 -25.50 8.87 9.45
CA TYR A 84 -25.26 8.90 8.01
C TYR A 84 -24.29 7.80 7.59
N LEU A 85 -24.62 7.10 6.51
CA LEU A 85 -23.79 6.05 5.93
C LEU A 85 -22.79 6.67 4.96
N ASP A 86 -21.51 6.70 5.34
CA ASP A 86 -20.39 7.05 4.47
C ASP A 86 -19.93 5.82 3.69
N VAL A 87 -19.99 5.88 2.36
CA VAL A 87 -19.79 4.73 1.46
C VAL A 87 -18.30 4.55 1.10
N GLY A 88 -17.40 4.71 2.07
CA GLY A 88 -16.00 4.36 1.89
C GLY A 88 -14.98 5.50 1.85
N LEU A 89 -15.35 6.76 2.09
CA LEU A 89 -14.35 7.84 2.17
C LEU A 89 -13.39 7.59 3.33
N TYR A 90 -13.92 7.23 4.51
CA TYR A 90 -13.09 6.94 5.67
C TYR A 90 -12.26 5.66 5.52
N ASP A 91 -12.79 4.64 4.82
CA ASP A 91 -12.07 3.40 4.55
C ASP A 91 -10.86 3.65 3.63
N THR A 92 -11.09 4.32 2.49
CA THR A 92 -10.00 4.71 1.58
C THR A 92 -8.95 5.59 2.25
N MET A 93 -9.35 6.53 3.10
CA MET A 93 -8.39 7.34 3.85
C MET A 93 -7.60 6.50 4.86
N GLN A 94 -8.24 5.53 5.52
CA GLN A 94 -7.59 4.62 6.44
C GLN A 94 -6.56 3.75 5.72
N ASP A 95 -6.91 3.17 4.57
CA ASP A 95 -6.04 2.29 3.80
C ASP A 95 -4.84 3.02 3.23
N LEU A 96 -5.03 4.22 2.69
CA LEU A 96 -3.94 5.09 2.28
C LEU A 96 -3.03 5.48 3.45
N PHE A 97 -3.58 5.70 4.64
CA PHE A 97 -2.79 6.04 5.82
C PHE A 97 -1.97 4.84 6.33
N VAL A 98 -2.57 3.65 6.39
CA VAL A 98 -1.86 2.41 6.74
C VAL A 98 -0.75 2.12 5.73
N ASN A 99 -1.02 2.27 4.43
CA ASN A 99 0.00 2.13 3.38
C ASN A 99 1.12 3.16 3.55
N PHE A 100 0.80 4.42 3.84
CA PHE A 100 1.78 5.48 4.08
C PHE A 100 2.72 5.13 5.24
N VAL A 101 2.18 4.74 6.39
CA VAL A 101 2.98 4.37 7.57
C VAL A 101 3.86 3.15 7.27
N GLY A 102 3.32 2.14 6.59
CA GLY A 102 4.07 0.96 6.14
C GLY A 102 5.22 1.34 5.20
N ALA A 103 4.91 2.06 4.13
CA ALA A 103 5.87 2.52 3.12
C ALA A 103 6.99 3.36 3.74
N LEU A 104 6.66 4.29 4.64
CA LEU A 104 7.63 5.12 5.34
C LEU A 104 8.54 4.28 6.22
N THR A 105 7.98 3.35 6.99
CA THR A 105 8.74 2.46 7.87
C THR A 105 9.74 1.60 7.08
N PHE A 106 9.27 0.94 6.01
CA PHE A 106 10.14 0.12 5.17
C PHE A 106 11.17 0.95 4.40
N SER A 107 10.82 2.16 3.95
CA SER A 107 11.76 3.08 3.29
C SER A 107 12.89 3.50 4.23
N VAL A 108 12.60 3.82 5.50
CA VAL A 108 13.61 4.14 6.52
C VAL A 108 14.51 2.94 6.82
N ILE A 109 13.94 1.75 7.01
CA ILE A 109 14.72 0.52 7.22
C ILE A 109 15.62 0.24 6.01
N GLY A 110 15.08 0.39 4.80
CA GLY A 110 15.79 0.23 3.53
C GLY A 110 16.95 1.21 3.37
N TYR A 111 16.74 2.49 3.74
CA TYR A 111 17.79 3.51 3.74
C TYR A 111 18.98 3.11 4.61
N PHE A 112 18.73 2.74 5.88
CA PHE A 112 19.81 2.35 6.78
C PHE A 112 20.48 1.06 6.34
N SER A 113 19.75 0.13 5.73
CA SER A 113 20.33 -1.10 5.17
C SER A 113 21.29 -0.81 4.02
N ALA A 114 20.86 -0.01 3.05
CA ALA A 114 21.68 0.39 1.91
C ALA A 114 22.88 1.25 2.32
N LYS A 115 22.75 2.07 3.37
CA LYS A 115 23.84 2.91 3.89
C LYS A 115 24.86 2.15 4.73
N SER A 116 24.42 1.28 5.64
CA SER A 116 25.31 0.63 6.60
C SER A 116 25.93 -0.68 6.09
N GLY A 117 25.36 -1.31 5.05
CA GLY A 117 25.83 -2.59 4.51
C GLY A 117 25.71 -3.79 5.45
N ASN A 118 25.26 -3.61 6.70
CA ASN A 118 25.31 -4.63 7.74
C ASN A 118 24.07 -4.68 8.66
N ASN A 119 22.87 -4.58 8.07
CA ASN A 119 21.63 -4.70 8.84
C ASN A 119 21.10 -6.13 8.81
N LYS A 120 21.12 -6.80 9.98
CA LYS A 120 20.63 -8.19 10.15
C LYS A 120 19.16 -8.35 9.75
N ILE A 121 18.33 -7.34 10.03
CA ILE A 121 16.89 -7.36 9.74
C ILE A 121 16.65 -7.37 8.22
N ALA A 122 17.32 -6.50 7.46
CA ALA A 122 17.13 -6.44 6.01
C ALA A 122 17.58 -7.72 5.29
N LYS A 123 18.63 -8.39 5.78
CA LYS A 123 19.07 -9.69 5.24
C LYS A 123 18.02 -10.81 5.36
N GLN A 124 17.04 -10.66 6.25
CA GLN A 124 15.97 -11.64 6.45
C GLN A 124 14.77 -11.41 5.52
N PHE A 125 14.62 -10.20 4.97
CA PHE A 125 13.53 -9.83 4.07
C PHE A 125 13.95 -9.68 2.61
N VAL A 126 15.24 -9.51 2.32
CA VAL A 126 15.76 -9.40 0.94
C VAL A 126 16.17 -10.79 0.45
N PRO A 127 15.53 -11.33 -0.62
CA PRO A 127 15.94 -12.58 -1.23
C PRO A 127 17.37 -12.47 -1.76
N VAL A 128 18.25 -13.35 -1.30
CA VAL A 128 19.60 -13.46 -1.84
C VAL A 128 19.57 -14.43 -3.00
N VAL A 129 19.88 -13.95 -4.22
CA VAL A 129 20.11 -14.85 -5.36
C VAL A 129 21.41 -15.60 -5.08
N LEU A 130 21.31 -16.89 -4.78
CA LEU A 130 22.50 -17.74 -4.66
C LEU A 130 23.12 -17.89 -6.05
N PRO A 131 24.46 -17.81 -6.18
CA PRO A 131 25.11 -18.12 -7.44
C PRO A 131 24.77 -19.56 -7.83
N GLU A 132 24.39 -19.79 -9.09
CA GLU A 132 24.32 -21.17 -9.60
C GLU A 132 25.72 -21.78 -9.54
N GLU A 133 25.87 -22.90 -8.82
CA GLU A 133 27.07 -23.72 -8.92
C GLU A 133 27.25 -24.17 -10.36
N SER A 134 28.38 -23.80 -10.97
CA SER A 134 28.76 -24.23 -12.31
C SER A 134 28.84 -25.76 -12.35
N LYS A 135 27.87 -26.41 -13.00
CA LYS A 135 27.87 -27.85 -13.29
C LYS A 135 28.91 -28.23 -14.35
N ALA A 136 30.17 -27.91 -14.12
CA ALA A 136 31.26 -28.19 -15.05
C ALA A 136 32.55 -28.54 -14.30
N GLU A 137 32.52 -29.57 -13.46
CA GLU A 137 33.72 -30.30 -13.01
C GLU A 137 33.28 -31.60 -12.30
N ARG A 138 32.73 -32.52 -13.09
CA ARG A 138 32.70 -33.95 -12.74
C ARG A 138 33.13 -34.72 -13.98
N GLU A 139 34.39 -34.53 -14.37
CA GLU A 139 35.08 -35.54 -15.17
C GLU A 139 35.48 -36.69 -14.21
N PRO A 140 35.11 -37.95 -14.47
CA PRO A 140 35.57 -39.06 -13.66
C PRO A 140 37.04 -39.35 -13.98
N GLU A 141 37.91 -39.25 -12.96
CA GLU A 141 39.30 -39.72 -12.99
C GLU A 141 39.38 -41.17 -13.49
N GLN A 142 40.07 -41.40 -14.61
CA GLN A 142 40.58 -42.72 -14.99
C GLN A 142 41.69 -43.12 -14.00
N LYS A 143 41.50 -44.22 -13.27
CA LYS A 143 42.59 -44.88 -12.54
C LYS A 143 43.29 -45.91 -13.44
N PRO A 144 44.64 -46.02 -13.38
CA PRO A 144 45.39 -46.98 -14.20
C PRO A 144 45.25 -48.42 -13.70
N GLU A 145 45.34 -49.37 -14.63
CA GLU A 145 45.54 -50.81 -14.41
C GLU A 145 46.73 -51.12 -13.49
N ALA A 146 46.61 -52.20 -12.72
CA ALA A 146 47.78 -52.96 -12.23
C ALA A 146 47.45 -54.46 -12.09
N THR A 147 47.99 -55.21 -13.04
CA THR A 147 48.43 -56.61 -13.11
C THR A 147 48.52 -57.42 -11.80
N LYS A 148 47.85 -58.58 -11.76
CA LYS A 148 48.47 -59.93 -11.67
C LYS A 148 47.43 -61.04 -11.81
#